data_AF-A0A524KRJ9-F1
#
_entry.id   AF-A0A524KRJ9-F1
#
_cell.length_a   1.000
_cell.length_b   1.000
_cell.length_c   1.000
_cell.angle_alpha   90.00
_cell.angle_beta   90.00
_cell.angle_gamma   90.00
#
_symmetry.space_group_name_H-M   'P 1'
#
loop_
_entity.id
_entity.type
_entity.pdbx_description
1 polymer ?
#
loop_
_entity_poly.entity_id
_entity_poly.type
_entity_poly.pdbx_seq_one_letter_code
_entity_poly.pdbx_strand_id
1 'polypeptide(L)'
;MTPMPKRAAPQHPAVSPASSTAIVEILRGLRQVVKALEDNSRELYLQYGLTASQLWVLRTLEVEGPLPAGILARKLAIHPSTLTAVAERLQRRGLITRMREAGDRRFVRLRLTPAGARL
;
A
#
# COMPACT_ATOMS: atom_id res chain seq x y z
N MET A 1 51.68 -10.39 17.29
CA MET A 1 50.49 -10.74 16.48
C MET A 1 49.69 -11.78 17.24
N THR A 2 48.65 -11.35 17.95
CA THR A 2 47.75 -12.23 18.69
C THR A 2 46.65 -12.71 17.73
N PRO A 3 46.37 -14.02 17.60
CA PRO A 3 45.33 -14.48 16.69
C PRO A 3 43.95 -14.14 17.26
N MET A 4 43.08 -13.57 16.41
CA MET A 4 41.69 -13.28 16.78
C MET A 4 40.86 -14.57 16.87
N PRO A 5 39.89 -14.66 17.80
CA PRO A 5 39.02 -15.83 17.92
C PRO A 5 38.07 -15.95 16.72
N LYS A 6 37.98 -17.16 16.17
CA LYS A 6 37.06 -17.53 15.09
C LYS A 6 35.62 -17.41 15.60
N ARG A 7 34.86 -16.44 15.07
CA ARG A 7 33.46 -16.19 15.39
C ARG A 7 32.63 -17.44 15.01
N ALA A 8 31.99 -18.09 15.98
CA ALA A 8 31.13 -19.24 15.75
C ALA A 8 29.92 -18.83 14.89
N ALA A 9 29.59 -19.63 13.88
CA ALA A 9 28.40 -19.43 13.05
C ALA A 9 27.12 -19.58 13.89
N PRO A 10 26.05 -18.81 13.62
CA PRO A 10 24.78 -18.98 14.31
C PRO A 10 24.23 -20.38 14.03
N GLN A 11 24.09 -21.18 15.07
CA GLN A 11 23.44 -22.48 15.02
C GLN A 11 21.93 -22.23 14.99
N HIS A 12 21.27 -22.47 13.86
CA HIS A 12 19.81 -22.50 13.85
C HIS A 12 19.35 -23.73 14.65
N PRO A 13 18.57 -23.56 15.73
CA PRO A 13 18.04 -24.70 16.47
C PRO A 13 17.22 -25.57 15.50
N ALA A 14 17.42 -26.89 15.57
CA ALA A 14 16.67 -27.84 14.76
C ALA A 14 15.16 -27.62 14.92
N VAL A 15 14.46 -27.35 13.82
CA VAL A 15 13.01 -27.12 13.83
C VAL A 15 12.33 -28.43 14.23
N SER A 16 11.66 -28.46 15.38
CA SER A 16 10.88 -29.62 15.83
C SER A 16 9.73 -29.92 14.84
N PRO A 17 9.33 -31.19 14.62
CA PRO A 17 8.20 -31.53 13.75
C PRO A 17 6.92 -30.73 14.04
N ALA A 18 6.63 -30.46 15.31
CA ALA A 18 5.50 -29.63 15.72
C ALA A 18 5.65 -28.16 15.29
N SER A 19 6.88 -27.63 15.32
CA SER A 19 7.20 -26.28 14.82
C SER A 19 7.12 -26.20 13.30
N SER A 20 7.50 -27.26 12.59
CA SER A 20 7.35 -27.37 11.13
C SER A 20 5.88 -27.34 10.71
N THR A 21 4.99 -28.06 11.40
CA THR A 21 3.55 -28.01 11.16
C THR A 21 2.98 -26.62 11.42
N ALA A 22 3.36 -25.97 12.53
CA ALA A 22 2.91 -24.61 12.83
C ALA A 22 3.35 -23.59 11.77
N ILE A 23 4.59 -23.68 11.27
CA ILE A 23 5.09 -22.83 10.18
C ILE A 23 4.26 -23.02 8.91
N VAL A 24 3.98 -24.26 8.53
CA VAL A 24 3.17 -24.57 7.33
C VAL A 24 1.77 -23.99 7.46
N GLU A 25 1.15 -24.09 8.63
CA GLU A 25 -0.20 -23.56 8.89
C GLU A 25 -0.23 -22.02 8.83
N ILE A 26 0.76 -21.34 9.38
CA ILE A 26 0.91 -19.88 9.26
C ILE A 26 1.07 -19.48 7.79
N LEU A 27 1.94 -20.15 7.04
CA LEU A 27 2.18 -19.86 5.62
C LEU A 27 0.93 -20.13 4.77
N ARG A 28 0.15 -21.16 5.10
CA ARG A 28 -1.13 -21.47 4.46
C ARG A 28 -2.15 -20.38 4.74
N GLY A 29 -2.29 -19.95 5.99
CA GLY A 29 -3.16 -18.84 6.38
C GLY A 29 -2.79 -17.54 5.65
N LEU A 30 -1.50 -17.19 5.59
CA LEU A 30 -1.02 -16.04 4.86
C LEU A 30 -1.38 -16.11 3.37
N ARG A 31 -1.20 -17.28 2.74
CA ARG A 31 -1.55 -17.48 1.32
C ARG A 31 -3.06 -17.35 1.08
N GLN A 32 -3.90 -17.82 2.00
CA GLN A 32 -5.35 -17.67 1.92
C GLN A 32 -5.76 -16.19 1.99
N VAL A 33 -5.12 -15.40 2.87
CA VAL A 33 -5.34 -13.95 2.95
C VAL A 33 -4.91 -13.27 1.65
N VAL A 34 -3.71 -13.59 1.12
CA VAL A 34 -3.23 -13.01 -0.15
C VAL A 34 -4.19 -13.33 -1.29
N LYS A 35 -4.63 -14.59 -1.43
CA LYS A 35 -5.59 -14.98 -2.47
C LYS A 35 -6.92 -14.23 -2.34
N ALA A 36 -7.45 -14.09 -1.13
CA ALA A 36 -8.68 -13.34 -0.90
C ALA A 36 -8.54 -11.86 -1.29
N LEU A 37 -7.37 -11.25 -1.01
CA LEU A 37 -7.07 -9.88 -1.44
C LEU A 37 -6.98 -9.75 -2.96
N GLU A 38 -6.39 -10.74 -3.65
CA GLU A 38 -6.30 -10.78 -5.12
C GLU A 38 -7.68 -10.95 -5.76
N ASP A 39 -8.50 -11.88 -5.25
CA ASP A 39 -9.86 -12.13 -5.73
C ASP A 39 -10.73 -10.87 -5.57
N ASN A 40 -10.71 -10.25 -4.38
CA ASN A 40 -11.41 -8.99 -4.12
C ASN A 40 -10.88 -7.84 -5.01
N SER A 41 -9.56 -7.76 -5.23
CA SER A 41 -8.98 -6.75 -6.12
C SER A 41 -9.46 -6.92 -7.56
N ARG A 42 -9.61 -8.17 -8.03
CA ARG A 42 -10.14 -8.48 -9.36
C ARG A 42 -11.60 -8.08 -9.47
N GLU A 43 -12.42 -8.38 -8.47
CA GLU A 43 -13.83 -8.01 -8.44
C GLU A 43 -14.02 -6.49 -8.48
N LEU A 44 -13.29 -5.75 -7.64
CA LEU A 44 -13.30 -4.29 -7.65
C LEU A 44 -12.89 -3.71 -9.00
N TYR A 45 -11.89 -4.33 -9.65
CA TYR A 45 -11.49 -3.91 -10.99
C TYR A 45 -12.58 -4.16 -12.03
N LEU A 46 -13.28 -5.30 -11.96
CA LEU A 46 -14.39 -5.59 -12.88
C LEU A 46 -15.57 -4.64 -12.67
N GLN A 47 -15.84 -4.24 -11.41
CA GLN A 47 -16.97 -3.36 -11.08
C GLN A 47 -16.71 -1.88 -11.40
N TYR A 48 -15.52 -1.37 -11.11
CA TYR A 48 -15.20 0.07 -11.19
C TYR A 48 -14.14 0.43 -12.22
N GLY A 49 -13.49 -0.57 -12.83
CA GLY A 49 -12.30 -0.40 -13.66
C GLY A 49 -11.10 0.15 -12.88
N LEU A 50 -11.11 0.07 -11.55
CA LEU A 50 -10.10 0.67 -10.67
C LEU A 50 -9.42 -0.40 -9.83
N THR A 51 -8.12 -0.22 -9.56
CA THR A 51 -7.42 -1.09 -8.62
C THR A 51 -7.81 -0.78 -7.17
N ALA A 52 -7.61 -1.74 -6.27
CA ALA A 52 -7.86 -1.53 -4.84
C ALA A 52 -7.11 -0.30 -4.29
N SER A 53 -5.85 -0.09 -4.67
CA SER A 53 -5.08 1.10 -4.23
C SER A 53 -5.64 2.41 -4.77
N GLN A 54 -6.21 2.41 -5.98
CA GLN A 54 -6.85 3.59 -6.55
C GLN A 54 -8.14 3.92 -5.80
N LEU A 55 -8.98 2.92 -5.54
CA LEU A 55 -10.21 3.08 -4.75
C LEU A 55 -9.89 3.55 -3.33
N TRP A 56 -8.84 3.01 -2.72
CA TRP A 56 -8.47 3.38 -1.36
C TRP A 56 -8.04 4.85 -1.27
N VAL A 57 -7.31 5.37 -2.27
CA VAL A 57 -7.02 6.81 -2.39
C VAL A 57 -8.30 7.64 -2.45
N LEU A 58 -9.27 7.23 -3.29
CA LEU A 58 -10.54 7.96 -3.42
C LEU A 58 -11.28 7.98 -2.09
N ARG A 59 -11.43 6.81 -1.45
CA ARG A 59 -12.16 6.69 -0.17
C ARG A 59 -11.48 7.45 0.96
N THR A 60 -10.15 7.46 1.02
CA THR A 60 -9.44 8.27 2.03
C THR A 60 -9.65 9.77 1.80
N LEU A 61 -9.61 10.24 0.55
CA LEU A 61 -9.87 11.66 0.24
C LEU A 61 -11.35 12.05 0.44
N GLU A 62 -12.27 11.10 0.34
CA GLU A 62 -13.69 11.31 0.63
C GLU A 62 -13.91 11.54 2.13
N VAL A 63 -13.31 10.69 2.97
CA VAL A 63 -13.47 10.74 4.43
C VAL A 63 -12.70 11.92 5.04
N GLU A 64 -11.48 12.17 4.58
CA GLU A 64 -10.55 13.12 5.21
C GLU A 64 -10.48 14.47 4.48
N GLY A 65 -11.10 14.57 3.29
CA GLY A 65 -10.97 15.74 2.44
C GLY A 65 -9.59 15.85 1.76
N PRO A 66 -9.23 17.07 1.29
CA PRO A 66 -7.99 17.29 0.54
C PRO A 66 -6.72 17.10 1.37
N LEU A 67 -5.86 16.16 0.98
CA LEU A 67 -4.63 15.82 1.71
C LEU A 67 -3.36 16.07 0.87
N PRO A 68 -2.24 16.50 1.50
CA PRO A 68 -0.93 16.48 0.86
C PRO A 68 -0.55 15.05 0.44
N ALA A 69 0.09 14.88 -0.71
CA ALA A 69 0.48 13.55 -1.21
C ALA A 69 1.34 12.78 -0.19
N GLY A 70 2.31 13.42 0.47
CA GLY A 70 3.12 12.77 1.49
C GLY A 70 2.34 12.25 2.70
N ILE A 71 1.27 12.96 3.11
CA ILE A 71 0.38 12.53 4.20
C ILE A 71 -0.46 11.33 3.76
N LEU A 72 -1.00 11.40 2.55
CA LEU A 72 -1.81 10.33 1.98
C LEU A 72 -0.99 9.04 1.82
N ALA A 73 0.28 9.13 1.40
CA ALA A 73 1.16 7.97 1.25
C ALA A 73 1.37 7.25 2.60
N ARG A 74 1.59 8.03 3.67
CA ARG A 74 1.72 7.50 5.03
C ARG A 74 0.44 6.83 5.52
N LYS A 75 -0.73 7.48 5.33
CA LYS A 75 -2.03 6.93 5.73
C LYS A 75 -2.34 5.61 5.02
N LEU A 76 -1.95 5.49 3.76
CA LEU A 76 -2.14 4.28 2.95
C LEU A 76 -1.02 3.25 3.12
N ALA A 77 -0.02 3.53 3.97
CA ALA A 77 1.17 2.69 4.17
C ALA A 77 1.88 2.29 2.86
N ILE A 78 1.95 3.21 1.89
CA ILE A 78 2.63 3.00 0.61
C ILE A 78 3.80 3.96 0.42
N HIS A 79 4.76 3.56 -0.42
CA HIS A 79 5.86 4.42 -0.80
C HIS A 79 5.38 5.66 -1.59
N PRO A 80 5.97 6.86 -1.41
CA PRO A 80 5.57 8.07 -2.13
C PRO A 80 5.60 7.95 -3.66
N SER A 81 6.52 7.18 -4.23
CA SER A 81 6.55 6.93 -5.69
C SER A 81 5.31 6.15 -6.16
N THR A 82 4.87 5.15 -5.39
CA THR A 82 3.65 4.40 -5.66
C THR A 82 2.44 5.32 -5.63
N LEU A 83 2.32 6.16 -4.60
CA LEU A 83 1.23 7.13 -4.55
C LEU A 83 1.25 8.08 -5.75
N THR A 84 2.42 8.57 -6.14
CA THR A 84 2.55 9.48 -7.29
C THR A 84 1.98 8.85 -8.56
N ALA A 85 2.34 7.59 -8.83
CA ALA A 85 1.83 6.85 -9.98
C ALA A 85 0.32 6.57 -9.88
N VAL A 86 -0.21 6.27 -8.69
CA VAL A 86 -1.66 6.09 -8.47
C VAL A 86 -2.41 7.40 -8.71
N ALA A 87 -1.94 8.50 -8.12
CA ALA A 87 -2.54 9.82 -8.24
C ALA A 87 -2.53 10.33 -9.69
N GLU A 88 -1.45 10.08 -10.43
CA GLU A 88 -1.39 10.43 -11.85
C GLU A 88 -2.46 9.69 -12.69
N ARG A 89 -2.62 8.39 -12.48
CA ARG A 89 -3.66 7.59 -13.17
C ARG A 89 -5.07 8.07 -12.81
N LEU A 90 -5.33 8.36 -11.53
CA LEU A 90 -6.62 8.88 -11.07
C LEU A 90 -6.91 10.28 -11.63
N GLN A 91 -5.89 11.14 -11.71
CA GLN A 91 -6.03 12.47 -12.31
C GLN A 91 -6.30 12.37 -13.81
N ARG A 92 -5.61 11.48 -14.53
CA ARG A 92 -5.87 11.22 -15.96
C ARG A 92 -7.30 10.75 -16.22
N ARG A 93 -7.92 10.05 -15.27
CA ARG A 93 -9.33 9.67 -15.31
C ARG A 93 -10.29 10.75 -14.82
N GLY A 94 -9.79 11.93 -14.43
CA GLY A 94 -10.62 13.03 -13.92
C GLY A 94 -11.25 12.76 -12.55
N LEU A 95 -10.75 11.79 -11.78
CA LEU A 95 -11.31 11.40 -10.48
C LEU A 95 -10.72 12.21 -9.31
N ILE A 96 -9.52 12.74 -9.48
CA ILE A 96 -8.89 13.66 -8.52
C ILE A 96 -8.27 14.87 -9.23
N THR A 97 -8.02 15.92 -8.47
CA THR A 97 -7.28 17.12 -8.89
C THR A 97 -6.10 17.38 -7.96
N ARG A 98 -5.01 17.93 -8.52
CA ARG A 98 -3.87 18.47 -7.77
C ARG A 98 -4.04 19.97 -7.58
N MET A 99 -3.98 20.44 -6.34
CA MET A 99 -3.99 21.86 -5.99
C MET A 99 -2.61 22.22 -5.40
N ARG A 100 -2.00 23.27 -5.94
CA ARG A 100 -0.79 23.87 -5.35
C ARG A 100 -1.23 24.83 -4.26
N GLU A 101 -0.63 24.72 -3.08
CA GLU A 101 -0.88 25.66 -1.99
C GLU A 101 -0.15 26.98 -2.30
N ALA A 102 -0.86 28.11 -2.18
CA ALA A 102 -0.28 29.43 -2.40
C ALA A 102 0.65 29.76 -1.23
N GLY A 103 1.96 29.64 -1.45
CA GLY A 103 2.98 29.95 -0.45
C GLY A 103 4.09 28.91 -0.37
N ASP A 104 3.78 27.64 -0.63
CA ASP A 104 4.78 26.57 -0.66
C ASP A 104 4.58 25.61 -1.84
N ARG A 105 5.45 25.75 -2.84
CA ARG A 105 5.48 24.90 -4.04
C ARG A 105 5.76 23.42 -3.74
N ARG A 106 6.21 23.09 -2.53
CA ARG A 106 6.51 21.71 -2.10
C ARG A 106 5.27 20.93 -1.64
N PHE A 107 4.15 21.62 -1.36
CA PHE A 107 2.92 20.97 -0.91
C PHE A 107 1.87 20.91 -2.03
N VAL A 108 1.83 19.75 -2.70
CA VAL A 108 0.75 19.39 -3.61
C VAL A 108 -0.33 18.66 -2.82
N ARG A 109 -1.53 19.25 -2.74
CA ARG A 109 -2.72 18.59 -2.20
C ARG A 109 -3.47 17.85 -3.29
N LEU A 110 -3.96 16.67 -2.96
CA LEU A 110 -4.86 15.88 -3.77
C LEU A 110 -6.28 16.08 -3.23
N ARG A 111 -7.23 16.27 -4.14
CA ARG A 111 -8.65 16.45 -3.83
C ARG A 111 -9.50 15.60 -4.77
N LEU A 112 -10.58 15.02 -4.27
CA LEU A 112 -11.60 14.40 -5.13
C LEU A 112 -12.24 15.39 -6.08
N THR A 113 -12.56 14.93 -7.28
CA THR A 113 -13.52 15.61 -8.15
C THR A 113 -14.94 15.15 -7.82
N PRO A 114 -15.98 15.86 -8.30
CA PRO A 114 -17.34 15.35 -8.23
C PRO A 114 -17.52 13.99 -8.90
N ALA A 115 -16.71 13.66 -9.92
CA ALA A 115 -16.74 12.34 -10.55
C ALA A 115 -16.11 11.27 -9.66
N GLY A 116 -14.99 11.58 -9.00
CA GLY A 116 -14.36 10.68 -8.04
C GLY A 116 -15.22 10.41 -6.81
N ALA A 117 -16.03 11.38 -6.37
CA ALA A 117 -16.91 11.25 -5.21
C ALA A 117 -18.19 10.41 -5.47
N ARG A 118 -18.43 9.96 -6.70
CA ARG A 118 -19.56 9.08 -7.05
C ARG A 118 -19.19 7.60 -7.09
N LEU A 119 -17.92 7.28 -6.84
CA LEU A 119 -17.36 5.92 -6.81
C LEU A 119 -17.11 5.54 -5.36
#